data_AF-A0A382EYF2-F1
#
_entry.id   AF-A0A382EYF2-F1
#
_cell.length_a   1.000
_cell.length_b   1.000
_cell.length_c   1.000
_cell.angle_alpha   90.00
_cell.angle_beta   90.00
_cell.angle_gamma   90.00
#
_symmetry.space_group_name_H-M   'P 1'
#
loop_
_entity.id
_entity.type
_entity.pdbx_description
1 polymer ?
#
loop_
_entity_poly.entity_id
_entity_poly.type
_entity_poly.pdbx_seq_one_letter_code
_entity_poly.pdbx_strand_id
1 'polypeptide(L)' 'VLPLIDEHKPKCFLCNDLFDNMEKLKTHQKSMHKEFFEKHDTEK' A
#
# COMPACT_ATOMS: atom_id res chain seq x y z
N VAL A 1 17.20 -20.03 -11.74
CA VAL A 1 16.94 -19.97 -10.28
C VAL A 1 15.84 -18.95 -10.08
N LEU A 2 14.74 -19.32 -9.44
CA LEU A 2 13.67 -18.36 -9.13
C LEU A 2 14.28 -17.34 -8.16
N PRO A 3 14.25 -16.03 -8.46
CA PRO A 3 14.82 -15.03 -7.58
C PRO A 3 14.11 -15.14 -6.24
N LEU A 4 14.89 -15.17 -5.16
CA LEU A 4 14.43 -15.05 -3.77
C LEU A 4 13.88 -13.63 -3.60
N ILE A 5 12.75 -13.36 -4.22
CA ILE A 5 12.01 -12.13 -3.97
C ILE A 5 11.50 -12.31 -2.56
N ASP A 6 11.85 -11.38 -1.68
CA ASP A 6 11.31 -11.26 -0.33
C ASP A 6 9.81 -10.94 -0.46
N GLU A 7 9.00 -11.95 -0.83
CA GLU A 7 7.55 -11.90 -1.03
C GLU A 7 6.80 -11.54 0.26
N HIS A 8 7.52 -11.46 1.38
CA HIS A 8 7.01 -11.03 2.67
C HIS A 8 6.90 -9.51 2.82
N LYS A 9 7.56 -8.72 1.96
CA LYS A 9 7.52 -7.25 2.09
C LYS A 9 6.25 -6.67 1.48
N PRO A 10 5.47 -5.91 2.25
CA PRO A 10 4.26 -5.28 1.74
C PRO A 10 4.60 -4.23 0.67
N LYS A 11 4.03 -4.36 -0.52
CA LYS A 11 4.16 -3.40 -1.61
C LYS A 11 2.85 -2.68 -1.90
N CYS A 12 2.93 -1.41 -2.28
CA CYS A 12 1.77 -0.67 -2.74
C CYS A 12 1.42 -1.08 -4.16
N PHE A 13 0.23 -1.60 -4.40
CA PHE A 13 -0.18 -2.03 -5.74
C PHE A 13 -0.46 -0.86 -6.71
N LEU A 14 -0.57 0.37 -6.19
CA LEU A 14 -0.85 1.56 -6.99
C LEU A 14 0.43 2.18 -7.55
N CYS A 15 1.50 2.28 -6.75
CA CYS A 15 2.79 2.84 -7.17
C CYS A 15 3.95 1.84 -7.21
N ASN A 16 3.72 0.59 -6.79
CA ASN A 16 4.74 -0.47 -6.64
C ASN A 16 5.87 -0.15 -5.64
N ASP A 17 5.69 0.83 -4.74
CA ASP A 17 6.62 1.05 -3.64
C ASP A 17 6.65 -0.13 -2.67
N LEU A 18 7.85 -0.50 -2.25
CA LEU A 18 8.11 -1.55 -1.26
C LEU A 18 8.23 -0.92 0.13
N PHE A 19 7.55 -1.51 1.10
CA PHE A 19 7.57 -1.06 2.48
C PHE A 19 8.09 -2.18 3.37
N ASP A 20 8.75 -1.80 4.47
CA ASP A 20 9.21 -2.78 5.45
C ASP A 20 8.04 -3.44 6.19
N ASN A 21 6.99 -2.65 6.47
CA ASN A 21 5.88 -3.02 7.35
C ASN A 21 4.53 -2.60 6.76
N MET A 22 3.47 -3.35 7.10
CA MET A 22 2.10 -3.05 6.67
C MET A 22 1.60 -1.68 7.14
N GLU A 23 2.08 -1.19 8.28
CA GLU A 23 1.73 0.14 8.81
C GLU A 23 2.25 1.27 7.92
N LYS A 24 3.50 1.18 7.46
CA LYS A 24 4.08 2.13 6.51
C LYS A 24 3.33 2.07 5.18
N LEU A 25 3.03 0.87 4.69
CA LEU A 25 2.23 0.69 3.47
C LEU A 25 0.84 1.33 3.61
N LYS A 26 0.11 1.06 4.71
CA LYS A 26 -1.21 1.64 4.97
C LYS A 26 -1.16 3.17 5.07
N THR A 27 -0.14 3.71 5.74
CA THR A 27 0.06 5.16 5.87
C THR A 27 0.35 5.80 4.52
N HIS A 28 1.22 5.18 3.73
CA HIS A 28 1.49 5.60 2.36
C HIS A 28 0.21 5.55 1.50
N GLN A 29 -0.55 4.46 1.54
CA GLN A 29 -1.80 4.32 0.82
C GLN A 29 -2.82 5.40 1.23
N LYS A 30 -2.93 5.72 2.52
CA LYS A 30 -3.83 6.78 3.01
C LYS A 30 -3.35 8.20 2.72
N SER A 31 -2.04 8.43 2.60
CA SER A 31 -1.48 9.77 2.38
C SER A 31 -1.25 10.08 0.91
N MET A 32 -0.70 9.14 0.15
CA MET A 32 -0.34 9.28 -1.27
C MET A 32 -1.48 8.83 -2.19
N HIS A 33 -2.24 7.83 -1.77
CA HIS A 33 -3.40 7.33 -2.50
C HIS A 33 -4.70 7.63 -1.74
N LYS A 34 -4.70 8.72 -0.96
CA LYS A 34 -5.84 9.19 -0.17
C LYS A 34 -7.11 9.19 -1.01
N GLU A 35 -7.06 9.75 -2.22
CA GLU A 35 -8.19 9.82 -3.15
C GLU A 35 -8.78 8.45 -3.55
N PHE A 36 -7.98 7.38 -3.48
CA PHE A 36 -8.41 6.02 -3.77
C PHE A 36 -9.07 5.36 -2.54
N PHE A 37 -8.60 5.68 -1.34
CA PHE A 37 -9.06 5.11 -0.07
C PHE A 37 -10.10 5.96 0.68
N GLU A 38 -10.26 7.24 0.31
CA GLU A 38 -11.15 8.22 0.95
C GLU A 38 -12.61 8.13 0.46
N LYS A 39 -12.91 7.23 -0.48
CA LYS A 39 -14.27 7.08 -1.06
C LYS A 39 -15.29 6.36 -0.15
N HIS A 40 -15.12 6.37 1.16
CA HIS A 40 -16.00 5.63 2.10
C HIS A 40 -16.50 6.47 3.28
N ASP A 41 -16.79 7.76 3.09
CA ASP A 41 -17.47 8.56 4.14
C ASP A 41 -18.56 9.50 3.59
N THR A 42 -19.18 9.13 2.46
CA THR A 42 -20.36 9.84 1.94
C THR A 42 -21.49 8.88 1.60
N GLU A 43 -21.93 8.09 2.57
CA GLU A 43 -23.35 7.69 2.66
C GLU A 43 -23.79 7.99 4.09
N LYS A 44 -24.35 9.19 4.23
CA LYS A 44 -24.86 9.83 5.43
C LYS A 44 -26.28 9.36 5.72
#